data_AF-A0A8J4V478-F1
#
_entry.id   AF-A0A8J4V478-F1
#
_cell.length_a   1.000
_cell.length_b   1.000
_cell.length_c   1.000
_cell.angle_alpha   90.00
_cell.angle_beta   90.00
_cell.angle_gamma   90.00
#
_symmetry.space_group_name_H-M   'P 1'
#
loop_
_entity.id
_entity.type
_entity.pdbx_description
1 polymer ?
#
loop_
_entity_poly.entity_id
_entity_poly.type
_entity_poly.pdbx_seq_one_letter_code
_entity_poly.pdbx_strand_id
1 'polypeptide(L)'
;MEYKRSVLFTILAFIVVLVNCNGPYNRQGSLPKPCPLCNTNRRPGPGSPGTQSCCDSSQGVELVVQGGRDVYYRPNMQDPKHAVRGTTDPSKPGRCCHGAVRDYLKTDQFENMFSKRNSLEVEAHAKGFWDYQSFITASAHYQPYGFGTTYMNRTFFGTKEVAAFLAHAATKTSCENKVATNMEKLEWGLCYNKEKNSNSNYCDEHYKKSYPCAPGVAYYGRGALPIYWNYNYGEAGKDLKVDLLNHPEYIEQNSTLAFQVAIWRWMTPIKKHQPSAHDVFIGYWTPTKNDTLAKRVSGFGATMNVLYGDLVCGQGDNESMKNFISHYLYYLGIMGVDQEEAKSPEVLTCADQVAFNPSFFSNP
;
A
#
# COMPACT_ATOMS: atom_id res chain seq x y z
N MET A 1 57.73 12.28 -25.78
CA MET A 1 58.05 13.14 -24.62
C MET A 1 57.00 14.24 -24.61
N GLU A 2 56.08 14.40 -23.67
CA GLU A 2 55.91 13.92 -22.30
C GLU A 2 54.43 13.60 -22.04
N TYR A 3 54.20 12.59 -21.21
CA TYR A 3 52.89 12.10 -20.78
C TYR A 3 52.57 12.75 -19.43
N LYS A 4 51.60 13.68 -19.35
CA LYS A 4 51.09 14.17 -18.06
C LYS A 4 49.75 13.52 -17.75
N ARG A 5 49.82 12.50 -16.88
CA ARG A 5 48.69 11.96 -16.11
C ARG A 5 48.09 13.09 -15.28
N SER A 6 46.78 13.30 -15.37
CA SER A 6 46.04 14.00 -14.32
C SER A 6 44.89 13.10 -13.85
N VAL A 7 44.81 13.01 -12.53
CA VAL A 7 44.13 11.98 -11.74
C VAL A 7 42.63 12.24 -11.69
N LEU A 8 41.85 11.19 -11.90
CA LEU A 8 40.41 11.12 -11.70
C LEU A 8 40.12 11.30 -10.19
N PHE A 9 39.55 12.44 -9.79
CA PHE A 9 38.95 12.61 -8.46
C PHE A 9 37.46 12.28 -8.54
N THR A 10 37.12 11.02 -8.28
CA THR A 10 35.75 10.60 -7.97
C THR A 10 35.43 11.06 -6.55
N ILE A 11 34.71 12.17 -6.43
CA ILE A 11 34.10 12.60 -5.17
C ILE A 11 32.82 11.79 -4.99
N LEU A 12 32.90 10.67 -4.27
CA LEU A 12 31.73 10.04 -3.67
C LEU A 12 31.25 10.96 -2.53
N ALA A 13 30.22 11.76 -2.81
CA ALA A 13 29.48 12.48 -1.79
C ALA A 13 28.59 11.47 -1.03
N PHE A 14 29.10 10.91 0.06
CA PHE A 14 28.28 10.27 1.07
C PHE A 14 27.48 11.37 1.78
N ILE A 15 26.20 11.53 1.40
CA ILE A 15 25.26 12.33 2.17
C ILE A 15 24.92 11.55 3.44
N VAL A 16 25.69 11.81 4.50
CA VAL A 16 25.31 11.44 5.87
C VAL A 16 24.23 12.43 6.31
N VAL A 17 22.96 12.06 6.16
CA VAL A 17 21.85 12.82 6.75
C VAL A 17 21.88 12.60 8.27
N LEU A 18 22.47 13.54 8.99
CA LEU A 18 22.36 13.62 10.45
C LEU A 18 20.91 13.94 10.82
N VAL A 19 20.24 12.96 11.43
CA VAL A 19 18.87 13.07 11.96
C VAL A 19 18.91 13.91 13.23
N ASN A 20 18.56 15.19 13.12
CA ASN A 20 18.31 16.05 14.28
C ASN A 20 16.81 15.99 14.62
N CYS A 21 16.46 15.22 15.64
CA CYS A 21 15.13 15.20 16.24
C CYS A 21 15.04 16.30 17.30
N ASN A 22 14.29 17.39 17.03
CA ASN A 22 13.54 18.13 18.04
C ASN A 22 12.62 19.18 17.37
N GLY A 23 11.32 19.03 17.55
CA GLY A 23 10.31 20.00 17.10
C GLY A 23 8.87 19.56 17.45
N PRO A 24 8.04 20.38 18.13
CA PRO A 24 6.70 19.99 18.60
C PRO A 24 5.57 20.29 17.58
N TYR A 25 4.54 19.43 17.56
CA TYR A 25 3.14 19.63 17.11
C TYR A 25 2.83 20.07 15.65
N ASN A 26 2.22 19.17 14.84
CA ASN A 26 0.76 19.10 14.62
C ASN A 26 0.37 17.92 13.71
N ARG A 27 -0.77 17.26 14.02
CA ARG A 27 -1.27 16.04 13.34
C ARG A 27 -1.91 16.36 11.99
N GLN A 28 -1.27 15.96 10.91
CA GLN A 28 -1.79 15.79 9.54
C GLN A 28 -0.92 14.72 8.89
N GLY A 29 -1.57 13.74 8.24
CA GLY A 29 -0.94 12.66 7.46
C GLY A 29 0.34 12.13 8.09
N SER A 30 0.25 11.32 9.14
CA SER A 30 1.41 10.57 9.62
C SER A 30 1.19 9.12 9.23
N LEU A 31 2.25 8.46 8.72
CA LEU A 31 2.35 7.00 8.64
C LEU A 31 1.64 6.34 9.83
N PRO A 32 0.86 5.25 9.61
CA PRO A 32 0.19 4.54 10.70
C PRO A 32 1.15 4.24 11.85
N LYS A 33 0.62 4.18 13.07
CA LYS A 33 1.47 3.79 14.20
C LYS A 33 2.07 2.41 13.91
N PRO A 34 3.37 2.17 14.22
CA PRO A 34 3.97 0.85 14.09
C PRO A 34 3.09 -0.22 14.73
N CYS A 35 3.00 -1.40 14.11
CA CYS A 35 2.30 -2.53 14.69
C CYS A 35 2.85 -2.77 16.12
N PRO A 36 2.02 -2.72 17.17
CA PRO A 36 2.49 -2.82 18.57
C PRO A 36 3.29 -4.09 18.87
N LEU A 37 3.09 -5.13 18.06
CA LEU A 37 3.69 -6.45 18.19
C LEU A 37 4.77 -6.76 17.15
N CYS A 38 5.05 -5.86 16.20
CA CYS A 38 6.20 -6.02 15.30
C CYS A 38 7.51 -5.51 15.87
N ASN A 39 7.44 -4.71 16.93
CA ASN A 39 8.56 -3.90 17.38
C ASN A 39 8.83 -4.01 18.87
N THR A 40 8.46 -5.13 19.51
CA THR A 40 8.80 -5.37 20.92
C THR A 40 10.25 -5.83 21.04
N ASN A 41 11.19 -4.91 20.85
CA ASN A 41 12.50 -4.98 21.50
C ASN A 41 12.30 -4.71 23.01
N ARG A 42 11.71 -5.65 23.75
CA ARG A 42 11.84 -5.68 25.20
C ARG A 42 12.72 -6.88 25.55
N ARG A 43 13.99 -6.60 25.83
CA ARG A 43 14.85 -7.54 26.58
C ARG A 43 14.11 -7.89 27.89
N PRO A 44 13.88 -9.16 28.22
CA PRO A 44 13.37 -9.51 29.54
C PRO A 44 14.43 -9.11 30.58
N GLY A 45 14.04 -8.30 31.57
CA GLY A 45 14.84 -8.11 32.77
C GLY A 45 14.95 -9.43 33.55
N PRO A 46 15.99 -9.62 34.38
CA PRO A 46 16.16 -10.84 35.14
C PRO A 46 15.07 -10.93 36.21
N GLY A 47 14.22 -11.96 36.16
CA GLY A 47 13.36 -12.35 37.28
C GLY A 47 11.85 -12.11 37.14
N SER A 48 11.22 -12.36 35.99
CA SER A 48 9.75 -12.44 35.91
C SER A 48 9.26 -13.64 35.11
N PRO A 49 8.24 -14.39 35.60
CA PRO A 49 7.77 -15.63 34.95
C PRO A 49 6.98 -15.33 33.68
N GLY A 50 7.13 -16.20 32.67
CA GLY A 50 6.83 -15.93 31.28
C GLY A 50 5.37 -15.64 30.92
N THR A 51 5.17 -14.57 30.18
CA THR A 51 4.01 -14.31 29.33
C THR A 51 4.33 -14.76 27.91
N GLN A 52 3.65 -15.77 27.38
CA GLN A 52 3.68 -16.06 25.94
C GLN A 52 2.73 -15.08 25.25
N SER A 53 3.25 -13.87 25.06
CA SER A 53 2.64 -12.80 24.26
C SER A 53 3.12 -12.97 22.83
N CYS A 54 2.22 -12.77 21.86
CA CYS A 54 2.43 -12.91 20.43
C CYS A 54 3.85 -12.50 19.96
N CYS A 55 4.43 -13.33 19.09
CA CYS A 55 5.74 -13.20 18.42
C CYS A 55 6.94 -13.76 19.22
N ASP A 56 7.24 -15.05 19.01
CA ASP A 56 8.63 -15.52 19.13
C ASP A 56 9.37 -15.03 17.88
N SER A 57 10.23 -14.02 18.06
CA SER A 57 11.08 -13.42 17.03
C SER A 57 12.50 -13.96 17.13
N SER A 58 12.67 -15.25 17.40
CA SER A 58 13.96 -15.93 17.25
C SER A 58 14.32 -16.14 15.77
N GLN A 59 14.59 -15.04 15.06
CA GLN A 59 15.61 -14.91 13.99
C GLN A 59 15.40 -13.60 13.21
N GLY A 60 15.99 -12.51 13.72
CA GLY A 60 16.21 -11.31 12.92
C GLY A 60 17.11 -11.64 11.73
N VAL A 61 16.72 -11.17 10.54
CA VAL A 61 17.55 -11.25 9.33
C VAL A 61 18.15 -9.87 9.11
N GLU A 62 19.47 -9.76 9.21
CA GLU A 62 20.21 -8.53 8.95
C GLU A 62 20.62 -8.50 7.46
N LEU A 63 20.29 -7.41 6.77
CA LEU A 63 20.75 -7.13 5.41
C LEU A 63 22.17 -6.59 5.47
N VAL A 64 23.14 -7.37 4.98
CA VAL A 64 24.51 -6.90 4.75
C VAL A 64 24.81 -6.96 3.26
N VAL A 65 25.03 -5.80 2.67
CA VAL A 65 25.37 -5.67 1.24
C VAL A 65 26.87 -5.89 1.07
N GLN A 66 27.28 -6.98 0.42
CA GLN A 66 28.67 -7.20 0.04
C GLN A 66 28.76 -7.72 -1.41
N GLY A 67 29.42 -6.95 -2.29
CA GLY A 67 29.80 -7.43 -3.63
C GLY A 67 28.67 -7.60 -4.65
N GLY A 68 27.53 -6.90 -4.51
CA GLY A 68 26.48 -6.84 -5.54
C GLY A 68 25.59 -8.09 -5.65
N ARG A 69 25.55 -8.97 -4.65
CA ARG A 69 24.54 -10.02 -4.48
C ARG A 69 24.14 -10.13 -3.01
N ASP A 70 22.84 -10.23 -2.75
CA ASP A 70 22.31 -10.37 -1.38
C ASP A 70 22.39 -11.83 -0.92
N VAL A 71 23.06 -12.09 0.21
CA VAL A 71 23.21 -13.43 0.83
C VAL A 71 22.87 -13.34 2.33
N TYR A 72 22.11 -14.30 2.86
CA TYR A 72 21.60 -14.33 4.24
C TYR A 72 22.22 -15.48 5.08
N TYR A 73 22.62 -15.23 6.33
CA TYR A 73 23.17 -16.26 7.28
C TYR A 73 22.44 -16.29 8.64
N ARG A 74 22.49 -17.44 9.35
CA ARG A 74 21.88 -17.72 10.69
C ARG A 74 22.91 -18.25 11.71
N PRO A 75 22.77 -17.97 13.03
CA PRO A 75 23.45 -18.72 14.09
C PRO A 75 22.50 -19.47 15.06
N ASN A 76 22.74 -20.79 15.20
CA ASN A 76 22.45 -21.74 16.30
C ASN A 76 21.01 -22.03 16.79
N MET A 77 20.69 -23.33 16.87
CA MET A 77 19.41 -23.94 17.28
C MET A 77 19.71 -25.16 18.18
N GLN A 78 19.03 -25.33 19.33
CA GLN A 78 19.03 -26.60 20.10
C GLN A 78 17.83 -26.74 21.07
N ASP A 79 16.93 -27.66 20.67
CA ASP A 79 16.05 -28.61 21.37
C ASP A 79 14.82 -28.18 22.23
N PRO A 80 13.66 -28.89 22.12
CA PRO A 80 12.35 -28.46 22.61
C PRO A 80 11.84 -29.29 23.80
N LYS A 81 11.17 -28.64 24.76
CA LYS A 81 10.05 -29.17 25.57
C LYS A 81 9.59 -28.06 26.53
N HIS A 82 8.29 -28.07 26.86
CA HIS A 82 7.57 -27.25 27.86
C HIS A 82 6.86 -25.99 27.31
N ALA A 83 5.53 -26.09 27.21
CA ALA A 83 4.60 -25.02 26.87
C ALA A 83 3.51 -24.91 27.96
N VAL A 84 3.17 -23.70 28.43
CA VAL A 84 1.95 -23.43 29.23
C VAL A 84 1.37 -22.02 28.98
N ARG A 85 0.03 -21.96 29.05
CA ARG A 85 -0.99 -20.92 28.77
C ARG A 85 -0.92 -19.61 29.58
N GLY A 86 -1.27 -18.49 28.93
CA GLY A 86 -1.59 -17.19 29.54
C GLY A 86 -2.70 -16.43 28.78
N THR A 87 -3.51 -15.64 29.51
CA THR A 87 -4.87 -15.16 29.20
C THR A 87 -4.97 -13.93 28.28
N THR A 88 -5.79 -14.01 27.21
CA THR A 88 -6.24 -12.88 26.39
C THR A 88 -7.61 -12.39 26.84
N ASP A 89 -7.78 -11.07 27.00
CA ASP A 89 -9.09 -10.40 27.07
C ASP A 89 -9.86 -10.71 25.76
N PRO A 90 -10.98 -11.46 25.81
CA PRO A 90 -11.73 -11.85 24.61
C PRO A 90 -12.41 -10.67 23.90
N SER A 91 -12.46 -9.49 24.51
CA SER A 91 -13.25 -8.34 24.01
C SER A 91 -12.52 -7.43 23.02
N LYS A 92 -11.21 -7.63 22.76
CA LYS A 92 -10.43 -6.81 21.84
C LYS A 92 -9.62 -7.67 20.85
N PRO A 93 -9.92 -7.63 19.54
CA PRO A 93 -9.11 -8.31 18.54
C PRO A 93 -7.73 -7.63 18.44
N GLY A 94 -6.67 -8.33 18.88
CA GLY A 94 -5.29 -7.85 18.80
C GLY A 94 -4.68 -8.09 17.41
N ARG A 95 -4.03 -7.06 16.85
CA ARG A 95 -3.30 -7.12 15.58
C ARG A 95 -1.87 -7.59 15.82
N CYS A 96 -1.50 -8.74 15.24
CA CYS A 96 -0.10 -9.19 15.20
C CYS A 96 0.42 -9.01 13.78
N CYS A 97 1.68 -8.63 13.57
CA CYS A 97 2.21 -8.55 12.20
C CYS A 97 3.51 -9.38 12.06
N HIS A 98 3.52 -10.28 11.07
CA HIS A 98 4.56 -11.28 10.84
C HIS A 98 4.55 -11.71 9.36
N GLY A 99 5.67 -12.30 8.91
CA GLY A 99 5.88 -12.71 7.52
C GLY A 99 6.30 -11.53 6.64
N ALA A 100 6.70 -11.84 5.42
CA ALA A 100 6.98 -10.86 4.40
C ALA A 100 6.08 -11.06 3.19
N VAL A 101 5.76 -9.98 2.47
CA VAL A 101 4.93 -10.05 1.25
C VAL A 101 5.51 -11.05 0.24
N ARG A 102 6.84 -11.08 0.10
CA ARG A 102 7.58 -12.03 -0.77
C ARG A 102 7.38 -13.51 -0.40
N ASP A 103 6.89 -13.82 0.79
CA ASP A 103 6.71 -15.19 1.24
C ASP A 103 5.51 -15.85 0.54
N TYR A 104 4.51 -15.07 0.15
CA TYR A 104 3.26 -15.56 -0.45
C TYR A 104 2.86 -14.85 -1.76
N LEU A 105 3.48 -13.73 -2.13
CA LEU A 105 3.44 -13.20 -3.49
C LEU A 105 4.78 -13.49 -4.17
N LYS A 106 4.75 -14.36 -5.17
CA LYS A 106 5.93 -14.74 -5.96
C LYS A 106 6.01 -13.94 -7.26
N THR A 107 7.20 -13.91 -7.85
CA THR A 107 7.45 -13.17 -9.09
C THR A 107 6.55 -13.66 -10.22
N ASP A 108 6.43 -14.97 -10.43
CA ASP A 108 5.54 -15.56 -11.44
C ASP A 108 4.07 -15.18 -11.22
N GLN A 109 3.60 -15.15 -9.97
CA GLN A 109 2.25 -14.68 -9.65
C GLN A 109 2.06 -13.21 -10.04
N PHE A 110 2.99 -12.34 -9.66
CA PHE A 110 2.94 -10.92 -10.04
C PHE A 110 2.98 -10.73 -11.56
N GLU A 111 3.85 -11.46 -12.25
CA GLU A 111 3.95 -11.41 -13.71
C GLU A 111 2.68 -11.93 -14.40
N ASN A 112 2.02 -12.96 -13.84
CA ASN A 112 0.75 -13.48 -14.36
C ASN A 112 -0.41 -12.49 -14.15
N MET A 113 -0.47 -11.81 -13.00
CA MET A 113 -1.50 -10.80 -12.72
C MET A 113 -1.52 -9.65 -13.74
N PHE A 114 -0.34 -9.30 -14.26
CA PHE A 114 -0.13 -8.16 -15.14
C PHE A 114 0.57 -8.57 -16.44
N SER A 115 0.20 -9.72 -17.00
CA SER A 115 0.89 -10.35 -18.14
C SER A 115 0.84 -9.47 -19.40
N LYS A 116 -0.16 -8.59 -19.52
CA LYS A 116 -0.38 -7.70 -20.67
C LYS A 116 0.12 -6.27 -20.46
N ARG A 117 0.65 -5.91 -19.28
CA ARG A 117 1.10 -4.53 -18.98
C ARG A 117 2.17 -3.98 -19.92
N ASN A 118 2.97 -4.87 -20.50
CA ASN A 118 4.06 -4.56 -21.44
C ASN A 118 3.72 -4.93 -22.90
N SER A 119 2.46 -5.27 -23.18
CA SER A 119 1.99 -5.66 -24.50
C SER A 119 2.22 -4.55 -25.53
N LEU A 120 2.50 -4.96 -26.77
CA LEU A 120 2.59 -4.06 -27.93
C LEU A 120 1.24 -3.84 -28.62
N GLU A 121 0.21 -4.56 -28.21
CA GLU A 121 -1.12 -4.55 -28.84
C GLU A 121 -1.92 -3.27 -28.52
N VAL A 122 -1.61 -2.58 -27.43
CA VAL A 122 -2.23 -1.33 -27.01
C VAL A 122 -1.13 -0.32 -26.68
N GLU A 123 -1.39 0.96 -26.92
CA GLU A 123 -0.49 2.05 -26.53
C GLU A 123 -0.41 2.15 -24.99
N ALA A 124 0.49 1.35 -24.40
CA ALA A 124 0.81 1.39 -22.97
C ALA A 124 1.93 2.40 -22.72
N HIS A 125 1.70 3.36 -21.82
CA HIS A 125 2.65 4.44 -21.54
C HIS A 125 3.61 4.13 -20.38
N ALA A 126 3.48 2.96 -19.75
CA ALA A 126 4.36 2.50 -18.66
C ALA A 126 5.13 1.21 -19.00
N LYS A 127 5.37 0.94 -20.29
CA LYS A 127 6.10 -0.27 -20.72
C LYS A 127 7.49 -0.34 -20.08
N GLY A 128 7.79 -1.43 -19.40
CA GLY A 128 9.05 -1.68 -18.70
C GLY A 128 9.23 -0.89 -17.40
N PHE A 129 8.22 -0.13 -16.97
CA PHE A 129 8.29 0.66 -15.74
C PHE A 129 7.95 -0.17 -14.50
N TRP A 130 6.90 -0.99 -14.56
CA TRP A 130 6.43 -1.76 -13.40
C TRP A 130 7.07 -3.14 -13.30
N ASP A 131 7.71 -3.40 -12.15
CA ASP A 131 8.39 -4.66 -11.87
C ASP A 131 8.14 -5.16 -10.44
N TYR A 132 8.25 -6.47 -10.26
CA TYR A 132 8.05 -7.15 -8.98
C TYR A 132 9.01 -6.67 -7.89
N GLN A 133 10.29 -6.43 -8.22
CA GLN A 133 11.30 -6.05 -7.24
C GLN A 133 10.99 -4.67 -6.65
N SER A 134 10.53 -3.73 -7.48
CA SER A 134 10.07 -2.42 -7.06
C SER A 134 8.88 -2.51 -6.10
N PHE A 135 7.90 -3.38 -6.38
CA PHE A 135 6.76 -3.61 -5.48
C PHE A 135 7.21 -4.20 -4.13
N ILE A 136 8.04 -5.23 -4.14
CA ILE A 136 8.54 -5.85 -2.90
C ILE A 136 9.36 -4.86 -2.08
N THR A 137 10.24 -4.10 -2.72
CA THR A 137 11.07 -3.07 -2.07
C THR A 137 10.21 -1.98 -1.44
N ALA A 138 9.20 -1.48 -2.17
CA ALA A 138 8.25 -0.53 -1.64
C ALA A 138 7.45 -1.09 -0.45
N SER A 139 6.96 -2.33 -0.58
CA SER A 139 6.19 -3.00 0.47
C SER A 139 6.98 -3.18 1.76
N ALA A 140 8.28 -3.48 1.67
CA ALA A 140 9.13 -3.71 2.83
C ALA A 140 9.15 -2.51 3.80
N HIS A 141 9.02 -1.29 3.28
CA HIS A 141 8.91 -0.08 4.11
C HIS A 141 7.61 -0.05 4.94
N TYR A 142 6.51 -0.62 4.43
CA TYR A 142 5.19 -0.58 5.05
C TYR A 142 4.82 -1.85 5.83
N GLN A 143 5.53 -2.96 5.61
CA GLN A 143 5.32 -4.23 6.32
C GLN A 143 5.42 -4.11 7.85
N PRO A 144 6.34 -3.32 8.46
CA PRO A 144 6.36 -3.07 9.92
C PRO A 144 5.12 -2.34 10.46
N TYR A 145 4.35 -1.72 9.57
CA TYR A 145 3.11 -1.01 9.87
C TYR A 145 1.85 -1.85 9.56
N GLY A 146 2.04 -3.10 9.10
CA GLY A 146 0.99 -4.10 8.94
C GLY A 146 0.60 -4.41 7.50
N PHE A 147 1.12 -3.67 6.51
CA PHE A 147 0.79 -3.91 5.10
C PHE A 147 1.20 -5.33 4.67
N GLY A 148 0.23 -6.17 4.35
CA GLY A 148 0.47 -7.54 3.91
C GLY A 148 1.01 -8.48 5.00
N THR A 149 1.11 -8.04 6.25
CA THR A 149 1.71 -8.85 7.33
C THR A 149 0.75 -9.09 8.49
N THR A 150 -0.48 -8.60 8.38
CA THR A 150 -1.43 -8.56 9.49
C THR A 150 -2.14 -9.89 9.74
N TYR A 151 -2.18 -10.29 11.01
CA TYR A 151 -3.06 -11.31 11.57
C TYR A 151 -4.11 -10.67 12.48
N MET A 152 -5.36 -11.11 12.34
CA MET A 152 -6.45 -10.77 13.24
C MET A 152 -7.15 -12.05 13.67
N ASN A 153 -7.37 -12.23 14.98
CA ASN A 153 -7.99 -13.43 15.54
C ASN A 153 -7.34 -14.75 15.06
N ARG A 154 -6.00 -14.73 14.89
CA ARG A 154 -5.17 -15.83 14.34
C ARG A 154 -5.39 -16.14 12.85
N THR A 155 -6.28 -15.43 12.16
CA THR A 155 -6.44 -15.50 10.71
C THR A 155 -5.44 -14.59 10.03
N PHE A 156 -4.72 -15.09 9.03
CA PHE A 156 -3.80 -14.30 8.22
C PHE A 156 -4.56 -13.55 7.13
N PHE A 157 -4.43 -12.22 7.11
CA PHE A 157 -5.07 -11.38 6.09
C PHE A 157 -4.10 -10.90 5.01
N GLY A 158 -2.79 -11.14 5.15
CA GLY A 158 -1.76 -10.56 4.28
C GLY A 158 -1.94 -10.88 2.80
N THR A 159 -2.18 -12.15 2.46
CA THR A 159 -2.43 -12.57 1.05
C THR A 159 -3.62 -11.84 0.45
N LYS A 160 -4.74 -11.78 1.18
CA LYS A 160 -5.97 -11.10 0.73
C LYS A 160 -5.75 -9.60 0.58
N GLU A 161 -5.03 -8.98 1.53
CA GLU A 161 -4.76 -7.55 1.49
C GLU A 161 -3.90 -7.17 0.29
N VAL A 162 -2.84 -7.94 0.01
CA VAL A 162 -1.98 -7.69 -1.15
C VAL A 162 -2.75 -7.90 -2.46
N ALA A 163 -3.57 -8.95 -2.55
CA ALA A 163 -4.45 -9.14 -3.70
C ALA A 163 -5.42 -7.96 -3.90
N ALA A 164 -6.04 -7.47 -2.82
CA ALA A 164 -6.95 -6.33 -2.86
C ALA A 164 -6.24 -5.05 -3.32
N PHE A 165 -5.07 -4.76 -2.74
CA PHE A 165 -4.25 -3.61 -3.13
C PHE A 165 -3.88 -3.67 -4.63
N LEU A 166 -3.38 -4.82 -5.10
CA LEU A 166 -3.00 -5.01 -6.50
C LEU A 166 -4.21 -4.93 -7.44
N ALA A 167 -5.39 -5.41 -7.02
CA ALA A 167 -6.62 -5.30 -7.80
C ALA A 167 -7.08 -3.86 -7.98
N HIS A 168 -6.93 -3.02 -6.94
CA HIS A 168 -7.15 -1.59 -7.08
C HIS A 168 -6.14 -0.95 -8.02
N ALA A 169 -4.86 -1.30 -7.90
CA ALA A 169 -3.83 -0.79 -8.80
C ALA A 169 -4.13 -1.16 -10.25
N ALA A 170 -4.45 -2.43 -10.51
CA ALA A 170 -4.83 -2.93 -11.82
C ALA A 170 -5.97 -2.14 -12.43
N THR A 171 -7.07 -2.01 -11.69
CA THR A 171 -8.28 -1.33 -12.17
C THR A 171 -8.02 0.14 -12.49
N LYS A 172 -7.24 0.84 -11.65
CA LYS A 172 -6.96 2.27 -11.85
C LYS A 172 -5.94 2.58 -12.94
N THR A 173 -5.13 1.62 -13.32
CA THR A 173 -4.05 1.77 -14.30
C THR A 173 -4.23 0.89 -15.53
N SER A 174 -5.42 0.32 -15.71
CA SER A 174 -5.71 -0.59 -16.81
C SER A 174 -5.71 0.13 -18.15
N CYS A 175 -5.15 -0.51 -19.18
CA CYS A 175 -5.40 -0.11 -20.56
C CYS A 175 -6.45 -1.03 -21.18
N GLU A 176 -7.66 -0.50 -21.35
CA GLU A 176 -8.76 -1.26 -21.94
C GLU A 176 -8.42 -1.72 -23.36
N ASN A 177 -8.36 -3.03 -23.57
CA ASN A 177 -8.48 -3.60 -24.89
C ASN A 177 -9.97 -3.87 -25.19
N LYS A 178 -10.55 -3.08 -26.10
CA LYS A 178 -11.98 -3.15 -26.46
C LYS A 178 -12.39 -4.49 -27.10
N VAL A 179 -11.43 -5.29 -27.56
CA VAL A 179 -11.64 -6.58 -28.22
C VAL A 179 -11.36 -7.76 -27.27
N ALA A 180 -10.74 -7.51 -26.10
CA ALA A 180 -10.42 -8.55 -25.14
C ALA A 180 -11.68 -9.11 -24.45
N THR A 181 -11.68 -10.41 -24.21
CA THR A 181 -12.68 -11.10 -23.39
C THR A 181 -12.65 -10.58 -21.94
N ASN A 182 -13.72 -10.84 -21.17
CA ASN A 182 -13.81 -10.36 -19.78
C ASN A 182 -12.67 -10.85 -18.88
N MET A 183 -12.11 -12.04 -19.13
CA MET A 183 -10.96 -12.55 -18.36
C MET A 183 -9.65 -11.90 -18.82
N GLU A 184 -9.43 -11.78 -20.12
CA GLU A 184 -8.22 -11.14 -20.66
C GLU A 184 -8.09 -9.70 -20.16
N LYS A 185 -9.21 -8.96 -20.00
CA LYS A 185 -9.22 -7.61 -19.42
C LYS A 185 -8.56 -7.50 -18.05
N LEU A 186 -8.57 -8.57 -17.24
CA LEU A 186 -8.02 -8.58 -15.89
C LEU A 186 -6.47 -8.65 -15.85
N GLU A 187 -5.85 -8.92 -17.00
CA GLU A 187 -4.38 -8.99 -17.16
C GLU A 187 -3.75 -7.66 -17.59
N TRP A 188 -4.58 -6.67 -17.94
CA TRP A 188 -4.16 -5.36 -18.46
C TRP A 188 -3.93 -4.29 -17.37
N GLY A 189 -3.84 -4.68 -16.10
CA GLY A 189 -3.44 -3.75 -15.05
C GLY A 189 -2.02 -3.21 -15.25
N LEU A 190 -1.71 -2.06 -14.63
CA LEU A 190 -0.39 -1.42 -14.67
C LEU A 190 0.08 -1.03 -16.09
N CYS A 191 -0.83 -0.74 -17.02
CA CYS A 191 -0.43 -0.19 -18.33
C CYS A 191 0.01 1.28 -18.27
N TYR A 192 -0.51 2.03 -17.29
CA TYR A 192 -0.24 3.45 -17.11
C TYR A 192 0.44 3.69 -15.77
N ASN A 193 1.31 4.70 -15.72
CA ASN A 193 1.88 5.26 -14.48
C ASN A 193 1.43 6.70 -14.22
N LYS A 194 0.65 7.27 -15.15
CA LYS A 194 -0.02 8.56 -15.02
C LYS A 194 -1.34 8.62 -15.79
N GLU A 195 -2.16 9.59 -15.43
CA GLU A 195 -3.40 9.93 -16.11
C GLU A 195 -3.16 10.28 -17.59
N LYS A 196 -4.04 9.78 -18.45
CA LYS A 196 -4.01 10.08 -19.89
C LYS A 196 -4.65 11.44 -20.16
N ASN A 197 -4.00 12.26 -20.98
CA ASN A 197 -4.55 13.49 -21.58
C ASN A 197 -5.25 14.42 -20.58
N SER A 198 -4.56 14.82 -19.52
CA SER A 198 -5.13 15.79 -18.60
C SER A 198 -4.93 17.23 -19.07
N ASN A 199 -6.04 17.96 -19.21
CA ASN A 199 -6.04 19.42 -19.42
C ASN A 199 -6.13 20.19 -18.08
N SER A 200 -6.19 19.48 -16.95
CA SER A 200 -6.30 20.06 -15.61
C SER A 200 -4.95 20.02 -14.90
N ASN A 201 -4.60 21.12 -14.25
CA ASN A 201 -3.40 21.18 -13.41
C ASN A 201 -3.63 20.54 -12.03
N TYR A 202 -4.89 20.23 -11.66
CA TYR A 202 -5.26 19.72 -10.34
C TYR A 202 -4.62 20.51 -9.20
N CYS A 203 -4.67 21.84 -9.29
CA CYS A 203 -4.21 22.73 -8.24
C CYS A 203 -5.42 23.25 -7.47
N ASP A 204 -5.49 22.93 -6.17
CA ASP A 204 -6.48 23.49 -5.27
C ASP A 204 -5.87 24.65 -4.46
N GLU A 205 -6.28 25.87 -4.84
CA GLU A 205 -5.86 27.13 -4.22
C GLU A 205 -6.29 27.26 -2.75
N HIS A 206 -7.27 26.47 -2.29
CA HIS A 206 -7.64 26.42 -0.88
C HIS A 206 -6.46 26.01 0.01
N TYR A 207 -5.60 25.12 -0.51
CA TYR A 207 -4.46 24.57 0.21
C TYR A 207 -3.16 25.37 0.02
N LYS A 208 -3.18 26.51 -0.67
CA LYS A 208 -1.96 27.27 -1.04
C LYS A 208 -1.03 27.66 0.12
N LYS A 209 -1.56 27.77 1.35
CA LYS A 209 -0.76 28.09 2.54
C LYS A 209 0.08 26.90 3.02
N SER A 210 -0.44 25.69 2.88
CA SER A 210 0.22 24.46 3.35
C SER A 210 0.94 23.74 2.21
N TYR A 211 0.30 23.71 1.03
CA TYR A 211 0.76 23.00 -0.16
C TYR A 211 0.61 23.92 -1.38
N PRO A 212 1.43 24.97 -1.49
CA PRO A 212 1.39 25.86 -2.65
C PRO A 212 1.65 25.08 -3.94
N CYS A 213 0.90 25.42 -4.99
CA CYS A 213 1.13 24.83 -6.31
C CYS A 213 2.42 25.41 -6.91
N ALA A 214 3.34 24.53 -7.28
CA ALA A 214 4.60 24.93 -7.89
C ALA A 214 4.38 25.43 -9.32
N PRO A 215 5.07 26.51 -9.76
CA PRO A 215 4.93 27.03 -11.12
C PRO A 215 5.26 25.98 -12.19
N GLY A 216 4.38 25.83 -13.18
CA GLY A 216 4.56 24.86 -14.28
C GLY A 216 4.32 23.40 -13.91
N VAL A 217 3.93 23.12 -12.66
CA VAL A 217 3.68 21.77 -12.16
C VAL A 217 2.18 21.45 -12.22
N ALA A 218 1.86 20.24 -12.67
CA ALA A 218 0.50 19.70 -12.70
C ALA A 218 0.39 18.45 -11.82
N TYR A 219 -0.66 18.36 -11.02
CA TYR A 219 -0.91 17.32 -10.01
C TYR A 219 -1.95 16.29 -10.45
N TYR A 220 -1.95 15.93 -11.74
CA TYR A 220 -2.77 14.86 -12.29
C TYR A 220 -2.43 13.48 -11.68
N GLY A 221 -3.27 12.48 -11.94
CA GLY A 221 -3.11 11.16 -11.35
C GLY A 221 -1.76 10.53 -11.69
N ARG A 222 -0.97 10.11 -10.69
CA ARG A 222 0.29 9.36 -10.89
C ARG A 222 0.44 8.19 -9.90
N GLY A 223 1.12 7.15 -10.35
CA GLY A 223 1.42 5.96 -9.55
C GLY A 223 0.38 4.84 -9.67
N ALA A 224 0.60 3.75 -8.94
CA ALA A 224 -0.20 2.53 -9.06
C ALA A 224 -1.60 2.68 -8.44
N LEU A 225 -1.71 3.40 -7.31
CA LEU A 225 -2.96 3.99 -6.84
C LEU A 225 -2.85 5.50 -7.05
N PRO A 226 -3.42 6.03 -8.14
CA PRO A 226 -3.18 7.42 -8.54
C PRO A 226 -3.55 8.42 -7.44
N ILE A 227 -2.60 9.29 -7.10
CA ILE A 227 -2.85 10.47 -6.25
C ILE A 227 -3.05 11.70 -7.14
N TYR A 228 -3.98 12.56 -6.72
CA TYR A 228 -4.37 13.79 -7.41
C TYR A 228 -4.28 14.96 -6.44
N TRP A 229 -4.16 16.18 -6.97
CA TRP A 229 -4.17 17.43 -6.21
C TRP A 229 -2.91 17.72 -5.39
N ASN A 230 -2.46 18.98 -5.44
CA ASN A 230 -1.30 19.53 -4.72
C ASN A 230 -1.22 19.08 -3.26
N TYR A 231 -2.33 19.08 -2.52
CA TYR A 231 -2.32 18.70 -1.11
C TYR A 231 -1.97 17.22 -0.87
N ASN A 232 -2.39 16.29 -1.74
CA ASN A 232 -2.01 14.89 -1.59
C ASN A 232 -0.54 14.65 -1.95
N TYR A 233 -0.02 15.35 -2.97
CA TYR A 233 1.39 15.32 -3.30
C TYR A 233 2.25 15.89 -2.17
N GLY A 234 1.81 17.00 -1.55
CA GLY A 234 2.48 17.59 -0.39
C GLY A 234 2.49 16.67 0.84
N GLU A 235 1.35 16.08 1.20
CA GLU A 235 1.26 15.13 2.32
C GLU A 235 2.09 13.86 2.05
N ALA A 236 1.96 13.25 0.87
CA ALA A 236 2.74 12.07 0.50
C ALA A 236 4.24 12.37 0.50
N GLY A 237 4.65 13.51 -0.06
CA GLY A 237 6.04 13.92 -0.12
C GLY A 237 6.65 14.14 1.27
N LYS A 238 5.88 14.75 2.18
CA LYS A 238 6.29 14.93 3.58
C LYS A 238 6.49 13.60 4.30
N ASP A 239 5.56 12.66 4.16
CA ASP A 239 5.63 11.34 4.82
C ASP A 239 6.75 10.46 4.25
N LEU A 240 6.93 10.48 2.92
CA LEU A 240 7.97 9.73 2.21
C LEU A 240 9.33 10.42 2.24
N LYS A 241 9.39 11.67 2.71
CA LYS A 241 10.59 12.53 2.70
C LYS A 241 11.17 12.72 1.29
N VAL A 242 10.29 12.88 0.31
CA VAL A 242 10.60 13.17 -1.09
C VAL A 242 9.81 14.40 -1.51
N ASP A 243 10.43 15.36 -2.19
CA ASP A 243 9.73 16.60 -2.59
C ASP A 243 8.79 16.37 -3.78
N LEU A 244 7.66 15.73 -3.52
CA LEU A 244 6.63 15.44 -4.53
C LEU A 244 5.77 16.65 -4.88
N LEU A 245 5.80 17.72 -4.07
CA LEU A 245 5.03 18.93 -4.35
C LEU A 245 5.68 19.75 -5.47
N ASN A 246 7.01 19.87 -5.46
CA ASN A 246 7.74 20.54 -6.53
C ASN A 246 8.18 19.59 -7.65
N HIS A 247 8.37 18.30 -7.35
CA HIS A 247 8.82 17.28 -8.31
C HIS A 247 7.90 16.06 -8.37
N PRO A 248 6.62 16.21 -8.77
CA PRO A 248 5.71 15.07 -8.87
C PRO A 248 6.11 14.07 -9.97
N GLU A 249 6.94 14.47 -10.94
CA GLU A 249 7.48 13.61 -11.99
C GLU A 249 8.34 12.47 -11.46
N TYR A 250 8.86 12.55 -10.23
CA TYR A 250 9.60 11.43 -9.62
C TYR A 250 8.76 10.15 -9.52
N ILE A 251 7.43 10.29 -9.38
CA ILE A 251 6.49 9.15 -9.38
C ILE A 251 6.47 8.45 -10.76
N GLU A 252 6.72 9.17 -11.85
CA GLU A 252 6.75 8.62 -13.21
C GLU A 252 8.10 8.01 -13.59
N GLN A 253 9.15 8.36 -12.85
CA GLN A 253 10.54 7.99 -13.16
C GLN A 253 11.05 6.83 -12.30
N ASN A 254 10.46 6.61 -11.12
CA ASN A 254 10.89 5.59 -10.17
C ASN A 254 9.72 4.69 -9.75
N SER A 255 9.73 3.45 -10.23
CA SER A 255 8.70 2.43 -9.96
C SER A 255 8.58 2.08 -8.47
N THR A 256 9.71 2.01 -7.75
CA THR A 256 9.69 1.77 -6.30
C THR A 256 8.99 2.91 -5.56
N LEU A 257 9.32 4.17 -5.89
CA LEU A 257 8.66 5.33 -5.31
C LEU A 257 7.17 5.37 -5.68
N ALA A 258 6.81 5.02 -6.91
CA ALA A 258 5.43 4.96 -7.36
C ALA A 258 4.60 3.94 -6.57
N PHE A 259 5.17 2.78 -6.26
CA PHE A 259 4.56 1.82 -5.34
C PHE A 259 4.54 2.30 -3.89
N GLN A 260 5.58 2.99 -3.41
CA GLN A 260 5.58 3.58 -2.06
C GLN A 260 4.45 4.60 -1.89
N VAL A 261 4.23 5.48 -2.86
CA VAL A 261 3.11 6.44 -2.87
C VAL A 261 1.76 5.71 -2.89
N ALA A 262 1.65 4.63 -3.67
CA ALA A 262 0.42 3.84 -3.72
C ALA A 262 0.14 3.15 -2.37
N ILE A 263 1.15 2.54 -1.75
CA ILE A 263 1.00 1.89 -0.43
C ILE A 263 0.75 2.96 0.66
N TRP A 264 1.39 4.13 0.58
CA TRP A 264 1.06 5.27 1.42
C TRP A 264 -0.43 5.63 1.32
N ARG A 265 -0.98 5.70 0.10
CA ARG A 265 -2.40 6.00 -0.14
C ARG A 265 -3.33 4.95 0.44
N TRP A 266 -2.91 3.68 0.43
CA TRP A 266 -3.62 2.55 1.03
C TRP A 266 -3.61 2.58 2.57
N MET A 267 -2.45 2.90 3.14
CA MET A 267 -2.20 2.87 4.58
C MET A 267 -2.65 4.15 5.30
N THR A 268 -2.80 5.27 4.58
CA THR A 268 -2.98 6.60 5.20
C THR A 268 -4.42 7.11 5.07
N PRO A 269 -5.08 7.45 6.19
CA PRO A 269 -6.36 8.15 6.14
C PRO A 269 -6.21 9.58 5.63
N ILE A 270 -6.95 9.95 4.58
CA ILE A 270 -6.88 11.30 3.98
C ILE A 270 -7.67 12.34 4.79
N LYS A 271 -8.66 11.90 5.58
CA LYS A 271 -9.43 12.79 6.47
C LYS A 271 -9.48 12.24 7.89
N LYS A 272 -9.54 13.14 8.86
CA LYS A 272 -9.50 12.83 10.32
C LYS A 272 -10.54 11.80 10.78
N HIS A 273 -11.72 11.77 10.15
CA HIS A 273 -12.84 10.90 10.52
C HIS A 273 -13.04 9.73 9.56
N GLN A 274 -12.10 9.53 8.65
CA GLN A 274 -12.12 8.43 7.70
C GLN A 274 -11.06 7.39 8.11
N PRO A 275 -11.30 6.09 7.95
CA PRO A 275 -10.27 5.07 8.11
C PRO A 275 -9.33 4.97 6.90
N SER A 276 -8.22 4.24 7.03
CA SER A 276 -7.38 3.84 5.89
C SER A 276 -8.01 2.65 5.14
N ALA A 277 -7.59 2.43 3.89
CA ALA A 277 -8.03 1.25 3.15
C ALA A 277 -7.52 -0.04 3.82
N HIS A 278 -6.30 -0.02 4.34
CA HIS A 278 -5.76 -1.07 5.20
C HIS A 278 -6.70 -1.42 6.36
N ASP A 279 -7.06 -0.44 7.20
CA ASP A 279 -7.83 -0.68 8.42
C ASP A 279 -9.24 -1.21 8.15
N VAL A 280 -9.91 -0.74 7.09
CA VAL A 280 -11.23 -1.26 6.72
C VAL A 280 -11.15 -2.64 6.07
N PHE A 281 -10.05 -2.96 5.39
CA PHE A 281 -9.87 -4.25 4.76
C PHE A 281 -9.65 -5.36 5.80
N ILE A 282 -8.70 -5.16 6.71
CA ILE A 282 -8.35 -6.16 7.74
C ILE A 282 -9.37 -6.22 8.90
N GLY A 283 -10.45 -5.43 8.84
CA GLY A 283 -11.49 -5.39 9.87
C GLY A 283 -11.10 -4.70 11.18
N TYR A 284 -10.02 -3.91 11.19
CA TYR A 284 -9.57 -3.19 12.39
C TYR A 284 -10.41 -1.94 12.69
N TRP A 285 -10.86 -1.27 11.63
CA TRP A 285 -11.77 -0.14 11.77
C TRP A 285 -13.09 -0.58 12.41
N THR A 286 -13.51 0.16 13.44
CA THR A 286 -14.80 -0.05 14.11
C THR A 286 -15.80 0.99 13.58
N PRO A 287 -16.89 0.56 12.90
CA PRO A 287 -17.92 1.47 12.42
C PRO A 287 -18.55 2.27 13.57
N THR A 288 -18.70 3.58 13.36
CA THR A 288 -19.50 4.44 14.25
C THR A 288 -21.00 4.23 13.99
N LYS A 289 -21.86 4.80 14.83
CA LYS A 289 -23.32 4.81 14.59
C LYS A 289 -23.68 5.38 13.22
N ASN A 290 -23.00 6.44 12.79
CA ASN A 290 -23.22 7.05 11.47
C ASN A 290 -22.80 6.10 10.35
N ASP A 291 -21.73 5.34 10.54
CA ASP A 291 -21.28 4.34 9.57
C ASP A 291 -22.29 3.19 9.45
N THR A 292 -22.85 2.73 10.57
CA THR A 292 -23.90 1.70 10.57
C THR A 292 -25.16 2.19 9.84
N LEU A 293 -25.60 3.42 10.09
CA LEU A 293 -26.74 4.02 9.37
C LEU A 293 -26.44 4.20 7.88
N ALA A 294 -25.20 4.54 7.54
CA ALA A 294 -24.67 4.62 6.18
C ALA A 294 -24.38 3.26 5.54
N LYS A 295 -24.71 2.15 6.21
CA LYS A 295 -24.45 0.76 5.81
C LYS A 295 -22.97 0.46 5.51
N ARG A 296 -22.04 1.26 6.03
CA ARG A 296 -20.60 1.05 5.86
C ARG A 296 -20.11 -0.07 6.77
N VAL A 297 -19.50 -1.09 6.17
CA VAL A 297 -19.00 -2.30 6.82
C VAL A 297 -17.61 -2.64 6.28
N SER A 298 -16.76 -3.22 7.11
CA SER A 298 -15.39 -3.64 6.74
C SER A 298 -15.37 -4.70 5.63
N GLY A 299 -14.34 -4.68 4.80
CA GLY A 299 -14.14 -5.59 3.65
C GLY A 299 -13.68 -4.86 2.38
N PHE A 300 -13.51 -5.59 1.27
CA PHE A 300 -13.12 -5.03 -0.03
C PHE A 300 -14.08 -3.94 -0.56
N GLY A 301 -15.38 -4.02 -0.26
CA GLY A 301 -16.32 -2.95 -0.56
C GLY A 301 -15.92 -1.61 0.09
N ALA A 302 -15.49 -1.66 1.35
CA ALA A 302 -15.11 -0.48 2.11
C ALA A 302 -13.86 0.19 1.55
N THR A 303 -12.91 -0.57 0.99
CA THR A 303 -11.68 0.00 0.41
C THR A 303 -12.01 0.84 -0.82
N MET A 304 -12.94 0.39 -1.67
CA MET A 304 -13.47 1.19 -2.79
C MET A 304 -14.10 2.50 -2.29
N ASN A 305 -14.91 2.44 -1.24
CA ASN A 305 -15.55 3.62 -0.66
C ASN A 305 -14.51 4.59 -0.07
N VAL A 306 -13.52 4.08 0.66
CA VAL A 306 -12.46 4.90 1.25
C VAL A 306 -11.61 5.59 0.17
N LEU A 307 -11.30 4.88 -0.91
CA LEU A 307 -10.40 5.39 -1.95
C LEU A 307 -11.11 6.31 -2.95
N TYR A 308 -12.36 6.01 -3.30
CA TYR A 308 -13.05 6.65 -4.43
C TYR A 308 -14.43 7.23 -4.11
N GLY A 309 -14.99 6.96 -2.92
CA GLY A 309 -16.25 7.54 -2.48
C GLY A 309 -17.41 7.29 -3.44
N ASP A 310 -18.13 8.35 -3.78
CA ASP A 310 -19.32 8.34 -4.63
C ASP A 310 -19.03 8.14 -6.12
N LEU A 311 -17.75 8.15 -6.53
CA LEU A 311 -17.37 7.72 -7.88
C LEU A 311 -17.63 6.22 -8.11
N VAL A 312 -17.68 5.43 -7.04
CA VAL A 312 -17.83 3.95 -7.12
C VAL A 312 -18.97 3.44 -6.24
N CYS A 313 -19.25 4.05 -5.09
CA CYS A 313 -20.12 3.49 -4.06
C CYS A 313 -21.41 4.29 -3.85
N GLY A 314 -22.42 3.67 -3.24
CA GLY A 314 -23.68 4.34 -2.87
C GLY A 314 -24.65 4.62 -4.02
N GLN A 315 -24.41 4.00 -5.18
CA GLN A 315 -25.18 4.17 -6.43
C GLN A 315 -25.70 2.84 -7.00
N GLY A 316 -25.78 1.80 -6.16
CA GLY A 316 -26.09 0.45 -6.60
C GLY A 316 -24.92 -0.22 -7.34
N ASP A 317 -25.20 -1.39 -7.93
CA ASP A 317 -24.22 -2.13 -8.72
C ASP A 317 -23.86 -1.40 -10.02
N ASN A 318 -22.57 -1.10 -10.18
CA ASN A 318 -22.05 -0.42 -11.36
C ASN A 318 -20.81 -1.13 -11.93
N GLU A 319 -20.46 -0.80 -13.18
CA GLU A 319 -19.36 -1.43 -13.90
C GLU A 319 -18.00 -1.19 -13.23
N SER A 320 -17.75 0.02 -12.72
CA SER A 320 -16.51 0.36 -12.01
C SER A 320 -16.27 -0.57 -10.81
N MET A 321 -17.29 -0.73 -9.97
CA MET A 321 -17.23 -1.64 -8.83
C MET A 321 -17.04 -3.10 -9.26
N LYS A 322 -17.77 -3.55 -10.30
CA LYS A 322 -17.62 -4.92 -10.84
C LYS A 322 -16.20 -5.17 -11.35
N ASN A 323 -15.54 -4.17 -11.93
CA ASN A 323 -14.15 -4.28 -12.40
C ASN A 323 -13.17 -4.45 -11.24
N PHE A 324 -13.30 -3.70 -10.15
CA PHE A 324 -12.48 -3.90 -8.95
C PHE A 324 -12.68 -5.31 -8.36
N ILE A 325 -13.93 -5.75 -8.21
CA ILE A 325 -14.26 -7.06 -7.66
C ILE A 325 -13.70 -8.18 -8.54
N SER A 326 -13.80 -8.04 -9.87
CA SER A 326 -13.30 -9.04 -10.81
C SER A 326 -11.79 -9.20 -10.73
N HIS A 327 -11.03 -8.10 -10.67
CA HIS A 327 -9.57 -8.17 -10.47
C HIS A 327 -9.21 -8.81 -9.13
N TYR A 328 -9.93 -8.45 -8.05
CA TYR A 328 -9.66 -9.01 -6.73
C TYR A 328 -9.85 -10.52 -6.70
N LEU A 329 -10.97 -11.02 -7.19
CA LEU A 329 -11.25 -12.46 -7.25
C LEU A 329 -10.25 -13.21 -8.15
N TYR A 330 -9.87 -12.61 -9.28
CA TYR A 330 -8.87 -13.19 -10.18
C TYR A 330 -7.48 -13.29 -9.51
N TYR A 331 -7.06 -12.23 -8.81
CA TYR A 331 -5.76 -12.20 -8.14
C TYR A 331 -5.70 -13.12 -6.92
N LEU A 332 -6.79 -13.26 -6.17
CA LEU A 332 -6.90 -14.30 -5.13
C LEU A 332 -6.68 -15.70 -5.72
N GLY A 333 -7.26 -16.00 -6.88
CA GLY A 333 -7.06 -17.25 -7.59
C GLY A 333 -5.59 -17.49 -7.98
N ILE A 334 -4.90 -16.48 -8.53
CA ILE A 334 -3.46 -16.56 -8.83
C ILE A 334 -2.62 -16.78 -7.56
N MET A 335 -3.05 -16.21 -6.44
CA MET A 335 -2.39 -16.36 -5.14
C MET A 335 -2.77 -17.65 -4.39
N GLY A 336 -3.57 -18.53 -4.99
CA GLY A 336 -3.95 -19.81 -4.42
C GLY A 336 -4.95 -19.72 -3.27
N VAL A 337 -5.73 -18.64 -3.19
CA VAL A 337 -6.84 -18.51 -2.23
C VAL A 337 -8.13 -19.03 -2.87
N ASP A 338 -8.75 -20.04 -2.25
CA ASP A 338 -9.96 -20.65 -2.77
C ASP A 338 -11.13 -19.64 -2.80
N GLN A 339 -11.99 -19.75 -3.82
CA GLN A 339 -13.10 -18.80 -4.01
C GLN A 339 -14.13 -18.82 -2.86
N GLU A 340 -14.31 -19.96 -2.20
CA GLU A 340 -15.18 -20.07 -1.02
C GLU A 340 -14.58 -19.34 0.19
N GLU A 341 -13.25 -19.36 0.32
CA GLU A 341 -12.52 -18.61 1.34
C GLU A 341 -12.47 -17.09 1.02
N ALA A 342 -12.50 -16.73 -0.26
CA ALA A 342 -12.59 -15.36 -0.73
C ALA A 342 -13.98 -14.73 -0.52
N LYS A 343 -15.06 -15.54 -0.58
CA LYS A 343 -16.46 -15.05 -0.53
C LYS A 343 -17.08 -15.06 0.87
N SER A 344 -16.40 -15.62 1.87
CA SER A 344 -16.94 -15.80 3.22
C SER A 344 -16.00 -15.26 4.29
N PRO A 345 -16.40 -14.33 5.19
CA PRO A 345 -17.58 -13.46 5.21
C PRO A 345 -17.30 -12.06 4.59
N GLU A 346 -16.41 -11.98 3.61
CA GLU A 346 -15.92 -10.69 3.10
C GLU A 346 -17.01 -9.95 2.29
N VAL A 347 -17.31 -8.71 2.70
CA VAL A 347 -18.23 -7.84 1.96
C VAL A 347 -17.49 -7.24 0.77
N LEU A 348 -17.73 -7.81 -0.41
CA LEU A 348 -17.06 -7.41 -1.66
C LEU A 348 -17.61 -6.11 -2.28
N THR A 349 -18.86 -5.75 -1.98
CA THR A 349 -19.55 -4.65 -2.65
C THR A 349 -19.67 -3.41 -1.76
N CYS A 350 -19.78 -2.24 -2.38
CA CYS A 350 -20.14 -0.98 -1.74
C CYS A 350 -21.38 -0.33 -2.34
N ALA A 351 -22.21 -1.12 -3.03
CA ALA A 351 -23.42 -0.69 -3.73
C ALA A 351 -24.32 0.20 -2.86
N ASP A 352 -24.56 -0.25 -1.63
CA ASP A 352 -25.45 0.38 -0.66
C ASP A 352 -24.71 1.23 0.38
N GLN A 353 -23.39 1.29 0.34
CA GLN A 353 -22.59 2.03 1.32
C GLN A 353 -22.57 3.52 0.95
N VAL A 354 -23.07 4.39 1.82
CA VAL A 354 -22.98 5.84 1.61
C VAL A 354 -21.51 6.26 1.61
N ALA A 355 -21.12 7.08 0.64
CA ALA A 355 -19.75 7.54 0.47
C ALA A 355 -19.20 8.22 1.74
N PHE A 356 -17.92 7.98 2.09
CA PHE A 356 -17.27 8.71 3.19
C PHE A 356 -17.18 10.22 2.92
N ASN A 357 -16.98 10.61 1.66
CA ASN A 357 -16.79 11.99 1.21
C ASN A 357 -17.55 12.23 -0.10
N PRO A 358 -18.88 12.32 -0.08
CA PRO A 358 -19.66 12.59 -1.29
C PRO A 358 -19.24 13.94 -1.89
N SER A 359 -19.17 13.99 -3.22
CA SER A 359 -18.73 15.12 -4.03
C SER A 359 -19.66 16.33 -3.93
N PHE A 360 -20.86 16.16 -3.38
CA PHE A 360 -21.80 17.24 -3.10
C PHE A 360 -22.40 17.15 -1.69
N PHE A 361 -22.16 18.18 -0.89
CA PHE A 361 -23.19 18.72 -0.01
C PHE A 361 -24.03 19.70 -0.85
N SER A 362 -25.10 19.19 -1.43
CA SER A 362 -26.27 20.00 -1.76
C SER A 362 -27.46 19.06 -1.80
N ASN A 363 -28.00 18.74 -0.63
CA ASN A 363 -29.43 18.42 -0.60
C ASN A 363 -30.19 19.76 -0.46
N PRO A 364 -31.36 19.87 -1.11
CA PRO A 364 -32.16 21.09 -1.21
C PRO A 364 -32.64 21.65 0.13
#